data_AF-K0TJ12-F1
#
_entry.id   AF-K0TJ12-F1
#
_cell.length_a   1.000
_cell.length_b   1.000
_cell.length_c   1.000
_cell.angle_alpha   90.00
_cell.angle_beta   90.00
_cell.angle_gamma   90.00
#
_symmetry.space_group_name_H-M   'P 1'
#
loop_
_entity.id
_entity.type
_entity.pdbx_description
1 polymer ?
#
loop_
_entity_poly.entity_id
_entity_poly.type
_entity_poly.pdbx_seq_one_letter_code
_entity_poly.pdbx_strand_id
1 'polypeptide(L)'
;MLKPNTSIALHRHSHSVVDILPPESDSTVQLMSEKPDVTYKDIGGMDVQKQEVREAIELPLIQHHLYTQIGIDPPRGVLLYGPPGTGKTMMAKAVANATSATFISMVGSEFVQKYLGEGPRMVRDVFRLARENSPCVVFIDEIDAIATKRFDAQTGADREVQRILLELLNQMDGFDQTTNVKVIMATNRADTLDPALLRPGRLDRKIEFPQPDRRQKRMVFQAATSKMNLSDELDLEDYVNRSEKVSCADVASICAEAGLQAVRENRYVVLPKDFDKAYKRAVSNREKELLFYSI
;
A
#
# COMPACT_ATOMS: atom_id res chain seq x y z
N MET A 1 18.72 -32.67 3.85
CA MET A 1 17.33 -33.18 3.90
C MET A 1 16.51 -32.37 2.91
N LEU A 2 16.12 -32.97 1.78
CA LEU A 2 15.35 -32.29 0.73
C LEU A 2 13.94 -32.00 1.24
N LYS A 3 13.49 -30.75 1.12
CA LYS A 3 12.10 -30.36 1.39
C LYS A 3 11.31 -30.33 0.07
N PRO A 4 10.01 -30.59 0.07
CA PRO A 4 9.16 -30.39 -1.11
C PRO A 4 9.32 -28.96 -1.67
N ASN A 5 9.34 -28.81 -2.99
CA ASN A 5 9.55 -27.53 -3.73
C ASN A 5 10.96 -26.91 -3.63
N THR A 6 11.99 -27.72 -3.38
CA THR A 6 13.39 -27.24 -3.43
C THR A 6 13.96 -27.41 -4.85
N SER A 7 14.53 -26.35 -5.41
CA SER A 7 15.27 -26.41 -6.68
C SER A 7 16.59 -27.16 -6.49
N ILE A 8 16.88 -28.12 -7.37
CA ILE A 8 18.09 -28.95 -7.29
C ILE A 8 18.81 -28.96 -8.63
N ALA A 9 20.14 -28.92 -8.58
CA ALA A 9 20.99 -29.15 -9.72
C ALA A 9 21.11 -30.66 -9.95
N LEU A 10 20.74 -31.10 -11.14
CA LEU A 10 20.87 -32.49 -11.58
C LEU A 10 22.04 -32.64 -12.54
N HIS A 11 22.82 -33.70 -12.37
CA HIS A 11 23.84 -34.06 -13.33
C HIS A 11 23.21 -34.49 -14.66
N ARG A 12 23.64 -33.89 -15.77
CA ARG A 12 23.00 -34.00 -17.09
C ARG A 12 22.83 -35.44 -17.61
N HIS A 13 23.72 -36.35 -17.23
CA HIS A 13 23.73 -37.73 -17.76
C HIS A 13 23.28 -38.79 -16.76
N SER A 14 23.48 -38.58 -15.46
CA SER A 14 23.18 -39.57 -14.42
C SER A 14 21.91 -39.24 -13.63
N HIS A 15 21.32 -38.06 -13.83
CA HIS A 15 20.20 -37.54 -13.05
C HIS A 15 20.42 -37.59 -11.53
N SER A 16 21.69 -37.61 -11.10
CA SER A 16 22.05 -37.56 -9.69
C SER A 16 21.96 -36.13 -9.19
N VAL A 17 21.48 -35.95 -7.95
CA VAL A 17 21.44 -34.65 -7.27
C VAL A 17 22.87 -34.20 -6.98
N VAL A 18 23.30 -33.10 -7.59
CA VAL A 18 24.64 -32.53 -7.45
C VAL A 18 24.65 -31.50 -6.34
N ASP A 19 23.68 -30.60 -6.36
CA ASP A 19 23.61 -29.50 -5.42
C ASP A 19 22.16 -29.02 -5.23
N ILE A 20 21.91 -28.29 -4.16
CA ILE A 20 20.66 -27.60 -3.91
C ILE A 20 20.84 -26.16 -4.39
N LEU A 21 20.07 -25.76 -5.40
CA LEU A 21 20.12 -24.40 -5.91
C LEU A 21 19.44 -23.46 -4.92
N PRO A 22 19.92 -22.21 -4.78
CA PRO A 22 19.14 -21.19 -4.08
C PRO A 22 17.77 -21.08 -4.76
N PRO A 23 16.70 -20.91 -3.99
CA PRO A 23 15.37 -20.78 -4.58
C PRO A 23 15.39 -19.58 -5.54
N GLU A 24 15.05 -19.81 -6.80
CA GLU A 24 14.86 -18.73 -7.76
C GLU A 24 13.77 -17.82 -7.19
N SER A 25 14.15 -16.60 -6.78
CA SER A 25 13.17 -15.55 -6.55
C SER A 25 12.60 -15.21 -7.91
N ASP A 26 11.30 -15.47 -8.11
CA ASP A 26 10.61 -14.99 -9.30
C ASP A 26 10.94 -13.51 -9.47
N SER A 27 11.39 -13.12 -10.66
CA SER A 27 11.77 -11.76 -11.03
C SER A 27 10.65 -10.72 -10.87
N THR A 28 9.45 -11.16 -10.49
CA THR A 28 8.28 -10.35 -10.16
C THR A 28 8.31 -9.80 -8.74
N VAL A 29 9.03 -10.42 -7.80
CA VAL A 29 9.15 -9.91 -6.44
C VAL A 29 10.13 -8.75 -6.45
N GLN A 30 9.61 -7.54 -6.59
CA GLN A 30 10.39 -6.31 -6.46
C GLN A 30 10.77 -6.13 -4.99
N LEU A 31 11.94 -6.65 -4.61
CA LEU A 31 12.65 -6.18 -3.44
C LEU A 31 12.96 -4.70 -3.66
N MET A 32 12.15 -3.81 -3.10
CA MET A 32 12.52 -2.41 -2.99
C MET A 32 13.58 -2.30 -1.90
N SER A 33 14.84 -2.60 -2.27
CA SER A 33 15.99 -2.39 -1.39
C SER A 33 16.26 -0.89 -1.18
N GLU A 34 15.71 -0.02 -2.02
CA GLU A 34 15.79 1.43 -1.87
C GLU A 34 14.61 1.94 -1.03
N LYS A 35 14.96 2.64 0.05
CA LYS A 35 13.99 3.30 0.92
C LYS A 35 13.16 4.29 0.08
N PRO A 36 11.82 4.22 0.12
CA PRO A 36 11.00 5.20 -0.59
C PRO A 36 11.27 6.61 -0.07
N ASP A 37 11.38 7.62 -0.95
CA ASP A 37 11.69 9.02 -0.58
C ASP A 37 10.56 9.76 0.16
N VAL A 38 9.43 9.10 0.41
CA VAL A 38 8.25 9.72 1.02
C VAL A 38 8.40 9.72 2.53
N THR A 39 8.20 10.88 3.17
CA THR A 39 8.21 11.02 4.61
C THR A 39 6.82 11.38 5.16
N TYR A 40 6.62 11.26 6.47
CA TYR A 40 5.37 11.69 7.12
C TYR A 40 5.05 13.19 6.95
N LYS A 41 6.05 14.01 6.61
CA LYS A 41 5.88 15.44 6.36
C LYS A 41 5.21 15.70 5.01
N ASP A 42 5.42 14.79 4.05
CA ASP A 42 4.78 14.88 2.72
C ASP A 42 3.30 14.48 2.75
N ILE A 43 2.84 13.87 3.84
CA ILE A 43 1.42 13.50 4.04
C ILE A 43 0.73 14.63 4.81
N GLY A 44 -0.21 15.33 4.18
CA GLY A 44 -1.00 16.37 4.84
C GLY A 44 -2.07 15.79 5.78
N GLY A 45 -2.11 16.24 7.04
CA GLY A 45 -3.13 15.84 8.02
C GLY A 45 -3.06 14.38 8.45
N MET A 46 -4.22 13.78 8.72
CA MET A 46 -4.38 12.37 9.13
C MET A 46 -3.60 12.00 10.41
N ASP A 47 -3.56 12.90 11.39
CA ASP A 47 -2.72 12.74 12.59
C ASP A 47 -3.08 11.49 13.41
N VAL A 48 -4.38 11.18 13.52
CA VAL A 48 -4.88 9.98 14.21
C VAL A 48 -4.40 8.72 13.49
N GLN A 49 -4.59 8.64 12.17
CA GLN A 49 -4.18 7.50 11.36
C GLN A 49 -2.66 7.32 11.38
N LYS A 50 -1.88 8.41 11.31
CA LYS A 50 -0.42 8.37 11.44
C LYS A 50 -0.02 7.78 12.78
N GLN A 51 -0.64 8.21 13.87
CA GLN A 51 -0.36 7.68 15.20
C GLN A 51 -0.68 6.18 15.28
N GLU A 52 -1.86 5.76 14.83
CA GLU A 52 -2.26 4.34 14.87
C GLU A 52 -1.31 3.45 14.06
N VAL A 53 -0.89 3.89 12.86
CA VAL A 53 0.06 3.13 12.04
C VAL A 53 1.43 3.06 12.72
N ARG A 54 1.92 4.16 13.32
CA ARG A 54 3.18 4.19 14.05
C ARG A 54 3.17 3.25 15.25
N GLU A 55 2.10 3.27 16.04
CA GLU A 55 1.94 2.39 17.20
C GLU A 55 1.84 0.92 16.79
N ALA A 56 1.23 0.62 15.64
CA ALA A 56 1.07 -0.75 15.17
C ALA A 56 2.36 -1.33 14.54
N ILE A 57 3.21 -0.49 13.95
CA ILE A 57 4.33 -0.96 13.11
C ILE A 57 5.68 -0.49 13.66
N GLU A 58 5.86 0.80 13.92
CA GLU A 58 7.14 1.35 14.38
C GLU A 58 7.43 0.95 15.82
N LEU A 59 6.44 1.05 16.71
CA LEU A 59 6.62 0.79 18.14
C LEU A 59 7.08 -0.66 18.42
N PRO A 60 6.49 -1.71 17.81
CA PRO A 60 6.98 -3.07 17.99
C PRO A 60 8.39 -3.31 17.43
N LEU A 61 8.77 -2.59 16.38
CA LEU A 61 10.09 -2.73 15.74
C LEU A 61 11.19 -2.03 16.53
N ILE A 62 10.90 -0.88 17.15
CA ILE A 62 11.87 -0.08 17.90
C ILE A 62 11.95 -0.54 19.37
N GLN A 63 10.80 -0.82 19.99
CA GLN A 63 10.68 -1.04 21.44
C GLN A 63 10.09 -2.41 21.79
N HIS A 64 10.60 -3.48 21.17
CA HIS A 64 10.13 -4.84 21.42
C HIS A 64 10.16 -5.25 22.91
N HIS A 65 11.17 -4.79 23.65
CA HIS A 65 11.34 -5.12 25.09
C HIS A 65 10.14 -4.70 25.96
N LEU A 66 9.44 -3.61 25.63
CA LEU A 66 8.27 -3.15 26.38
C LEU A 66 7.11 -4.15 26.25
N TYR A 67 6.92 -4.73 25.06
CA TYR A 67 5.90 -5.75 24.83
C TYR A 67 6.18 -7.02 25.64
N THR A 68 7.45 -7.45 25.68
CA THR A 68 7.87 -8.62 26.47
C THR A 68 7.70 -8.39 27.98
N GLN A 69 8.00 -7.18 28.48
CA GLN A 69 7.84 -6.86 29.90
C GLN A 69 6.38 -6.77 30.35
N ILE A 70 5.52 -6.20 29.50
CA ILE A 70 4.08 -6.11 29.77
C ILE A 70 3.39 -7.47 29.56
N GLY A 71 3.98 -8.36 28.74
CA GLY A 71 3.43 -9.68 28.43
C GLY A 71 2.30 -9.63 27.41
N ILE A 72 2.33 -8.65 26.50
CA ILE A 72 1.37 -8.50 25.42
C ILE A 72 2.00 -8.81 24.07
N ASP A 73 1.24 -9.44 23.18
CA ASP A 73 1.68 -9.69 21.82
C ASP A 73 1.54 -8.43 20.96
N PRO A 74 2.58 -8.05 20.19
CA PRO A 74 2.46 -6.95 19.25
C PRO A 74 1.50 -7.32 18.11
N PRO A 75 0.78 -6.35 17.53
CA PRO A 75 -0.12 -6.60 16.41
C PRO A 75 0.64 -7.17 15.21
N ARG A 76 0.06 -8.16 14.53
CA ARG A 76 0.68 -8.86 13.39
C ARG A 76 0.50 -8.10 12.08
N GLY A 77 -0.71 -7.58 11.86
CA GLY A 77 -1.07 -6.93 10.60
C GLY A 77 -1.95 -5.70 10.76
N VAL A 78 -1.83 -4.80 9.80
CA VAL A 78 -2.60 -3.56 9.70
C VAL A 78 -3.35 -3.54 8.37
N LEU A 79 -4.65 -3.28 8.42
CA LEU A 79 -5.49 -3.05 7.24
C LEU A 79 -5.77 -1.56 7.10
N LEU A 80 -5.33 -0.96 5.99
CA LEU A 80 -5.68 0.40 5.59
C LEU A 80 -6.87 0.33 4.63
N TYR A 81 -7.98 1.00 4.97
CA TYR A 81 -9.17 0.98 4.11
C TYR A 81 -9.80 2.36 3.93
N GLY A 82 -10.68 2.51 2.94
CA GLY A 82 -11.44 3.74 2.67
C GLY A 82 -11.41 4.11 1.18
N PRO A 83 -11.96 5.26 0.77
CA PRO A 83 -11.99 5.67 -0.64
C PRO A 83 -10.61 5.79 -1.29
N PRO A 84 -10.53 5.62 -2.62
CA PRO A 84 -9.31 5.81 -3.38
C PRO A 84 -8.83 7.27 -3.30
N GLY A 85 -7.53 7.49 -3.51
CA GLY A 85 -6.96 8.84 -3.52
C GLY A 85 -6.84 9.51 -2.14
N THR A 86 -6.95 8.75 -1.05
CA THR A 86 -6.75 9.22 0.34
C THR A 86 -5.31 9.07 0.86
N GLY A 87 -4.41 8.48 0.05
CA GLY A 87 -2.98 8.40 0.39
C GLY A 87 -2.56 7.14 1.16
N LYS A 88 -3.32 6.03 1.10
CA LYS A 88 -2.97 4.76 1.78
C LYS A 88 -1.58 4.24 1.38
N THR A 89 -1.31 4.17 0.08
CA THR A 89 -0.01 3.76 -0.48
C THR A 89 1.12 4.71 -0.04
N MET A 90 0.83 6.02 0.05
CA MET A 90 1.79 7.02 0.51
C MET A 90 2.10 6.85 2.01
N MET A 91 1.09 6.52 2.83
CA MET A 91 1.27 6.20 4.25
C MET A 91 2.19 5.00 4.44
N ALA A 92 1.94 3.89 3.72
CA ALA A 92 2.79 2.70 3.81
C ALA A 92 4.25 2.99 3.43
N LYS A 93 4.47 3.79 2.38
CA LYS A 93 5.81 4.25 1.98
C LYS A 93 6.46 5.15 3.04
N ALA A 94 5.71 6.06 3.67
CA ALA A 94 6.24 6.89 4.74
C ALA A 94 6.67 6.09 5.97
N VAL A 95 5.91 5.06 6.33
CA VAL A 95 6.26 4.12 7.42
C VAL A 95 7.53 3.35 7.06
N ALA A 96 7.63 2.89 5.81
CA ALA A 96 8.83 2.21 5.32
C ALA A 96 10.08 3.10 5.33
N ASN A 97 9.94 4.41 5.09
CA ASN A 97 11.05 5.34 5.21
C ASN A 97 11.46 5.57 6.68
N ALA A 98 10.47 5.69 7.57
CA ALA A 98 10.70 5.94 8.99
C ALA A 98 11.26 4.71 9.72
N THR A 99 10.88 3.51 9.29
CA THR A 99 11.44 2.26 9.79
C THR A 99 12.73 1.95 9.03
N SER A 100 13.80 1.56 9.73
CA SER A 100 15.01 1.04 9.05
C SER A 100 14.85 -0.43 8.63
N ALA A 101 13.61 -0.88 8.43
CA ALA A 101 13.26 -2.25 8.07
C ALA A 101 13.25 -2.41 6.55
N THR A 102 13.45 -3.65 6.09
CA THR A 102 13.30 -3.99 4.67
C THR A 102 11.84 -3.77 4.26
N PHE A 103 11.59 -3.16 3.10
CA PHE A 103 10.25 -2.94 2.59
C PHE A 103 10.00 -3.78 1.35
N ILE A 104 9.01 -4.67 1.40
CA ILE A 104 8.58 -5.46 0.27
C ILE A 104 7.20 -4.95 -0.13
N SER A 105 7.07 -4.45 -1.37
CA SER A 105 5.81 -3.94 -1.91
C SER A 105 5.33 -4.87 -3.01
N MET A 106 4.06 -5.27 -2.94
CA MET A 106 3.40 -6.09 -3.97
C MET A 106 2.00 -5.54 -4.22
N VAL A 107 1.50 -5.68 -5.45
CA VAL A 107 0.10 -5.35 -5.76
C VAL A 107 -0.72 -6.64 -5.78
N GLY A 108 -1.92 -6.63 -5.21
CA GLY A 108 -2.80 -7.80 -5.09
C GLY A 108 -3.07 -8.49 -6.42
N SER A 109 -3.16 -7.73 -7.51
CA SER A 109 -3.34 -8.23 -8.87
C SER A 109 -2.14 -9.02 -9.39
N GLU A 110 -0.92 -8.80 -8.89
CA GLU A 110 0.29 -9.53 -9.31
C GLU A 110 0.29 -11.00 -8.89
N PHE A 111 -0.47 -11.34 -7.85
CA PHE A 111 -0.63 -12.74 -7.43
C PHE A 111 -1.52 -13.55 -8.40
N VAL A 112 -2.34 -12.89 -9.22
CA VAL A 112 -3.26 -13.54 -10.14
C VAL A 112 -2.54 -13.84 -11.46
N GLN A 113 -1.97 -15.04 -11.56
CA GLN A 113 -1.26 -15.50 -12.75
C GLN A 113 -2.11 -16.36 -13.67
N LYS A 114 -1.71 -16.45 -14.95
CA LYS A 114 -2.38 -17.31 -15.95
C LYS A 114 -2.14 -18.80 -15.70
N TYR A 115 -1.02 -19.14 -15.05
CA TYR A 115 -0.63 -20.52 -14.77
C TYR A 115 -1.12 -20.96 -13.40
N LEU A 116 -1.79 -22.13 -13.37
CA LEU A 116 -2.31 -22.70 -12.14
C LEU A 116 -1.15 -23.03 -11.18
N GLY A 117 -1.25 -22.54 -9.94
CA GLY A 117 -0.31 -22.81 -8.85
C GLY A 117 0.84 -21.81 -8.72
N GLU A 118 1.03 -20.89 -9.67
CA GLU A 118 2.03 -19.83 -9.54
C GLU A 118 1.67 -18.84 -8.43
N GLY A 119 0.40 -18.42 -8.33
CA GLY A 119 -0.03 -17.46 -7.31
C GLY A 119 0.29 -17.90 -5.87
N PRO A 120 -0.13 -19.10 -5.43
CA PRO A 120 0.23 -19.61 -4.09
C PRO A 120 1.73 -19.83 -3.89
N ARG A 121 2.50 -20.12 -4.96
CA ARG A 121 3.96 -20.19 -4.88
C ARG A 121 4.57 -18.80 -4.63
N MET A 122 4.14 -17.78 -5.37
CA MET A 122 4.58 -16.40 -5.18
C MET A 122 4.32 -15.89 -3.77
N VAL A 123 3.14 -16.17 -3.21
CA VAL A 123 2.85 -15.83 -1.80
C VAL A 123 3.90 -16.46 -0.88
N ARG A 124 4.14 -17.77 -0.98
CA ARG A 124 5.17 -18.43 -0.15
C ARG A 124 6.55 -17.84 -0.32
N ASP A 125 6.92 -17.44 -1.53
CA ASP A 125 8.22 -16.86 -1.83
C ASP A 125 8.36 -15.44 -1.25
N VAL A 126 7.34 -14.59 -1.35
CA VAL A 126 7.30 -13.25 -0.70
C VAL A 126 7.44 -13.37 0.81
N PHE A 127 6.68 -14.28 1.43
CA PHE A 127 6.71 -14.48 2.88
C PHE A 127 8.02 -15.14 3.35
N ARG A 128 8.66 -16.00 2.52
CA ARG A 128 10.00 -16.52 2.79
C ARG A 128 11.04 -15.40 2.77
N LEU A 129 11.00 -14.57 1.75
CA LEU A 129 11.93 -13.46 1.58
C LEU A 129 11.81 -12.42 2.69
N ALA A 130 10.59 -12.13 3.15
CA ALA A 130 10.35 -11.26 4.30
C ALA A 130 10.97 -11.82 5.60
N ARG A 131 10.97 -13.15 5.76
CA ARG A 131 11.61 -13.82 6.92
C ARG A 131 13.13 -13.77 6.85
N GLU A 132 13.71 -13.98 5.66
CA GLU A 132 15.15 -13.90 5.43
C GLU A 132 15.69 -12.47 5.63
N ASN A 133 14.89 -11.45 5.33
CA ASN A 133 15.24 -10.03 5.46
C ASN A 133 14.64 -9.35 6.71
N SER A 134 14.38 -10.12 7.78
CA SER A 134 13.83 -9.57 9.03
C SER A 134 14.85 -8.63 9.72
N PRO A 135 14.44 -7.45 10.24
CA PRO A 135 13.08 -6.91 10.31
C PRO A 135 12.55 -6.42 8.95
N CYS A 136 11.30 -6.79 8.62
CA CYS A 136 10.71 -6.53 7.31
C CYS A 136 9.25 -6.07 7.43
N VAL A 137 8.84 -5.15 6.55
CA VAL A 137 7.45 -4.73 6.36
C VAL A 137 7.00 -5.19 4.97
N VAL A 138 5.97 -6.02 4.91
CA VAL A 138 5.33 -6.47 3.67
C VAL A 138 4.09 -5.62 3.44
N PHE A 139 4.07 -4.84 2.36
CA PHE A 139 2.94 -4.04 1.93
C PHE A 139 2.27 -4.69 0.72
N ILE A 140 0.96 -4.95 0.84
CA ILE A 140 0.13 -5.46 -0.24
C ILE A 140 -0.95 -4.42 -0.56
N ASP A 141 -0.85 -3.79 -1.73
CA ASP A 141 -1.88 -2.86 -2.22
C ASP A 141 -2.99 -3.62 -2.97
N GLU A 142 -4.17 -3.03 -3.12
CA GLU A 142 -5.30 -3.62 -3.88
C GLU A 142 -5.62 -5.08 -3.50
N ILE A 143 -5.62 -5.38 -2.20
CA ILE A 143 -5.85 -6.74 -1.70
C ILE A 143 -7.24 -7.28 -2.09
N ASP A 144 -8.20 -6.41 -2.40
CA ASP A 144 -9.54 -6.76 -2.88
C ASP A 144 -9.54 -7.54 -4.20
N ALA A 145 -8.45 -7.47 -4.98
CA ALA A 145 -8.26 -8.30 -6.17
C ALA A 145 -8.23 -9.81 -5.84
N ILE A 146 -7.69 -10.18 -4.68
CA ILE A 146 -7.55 -11.59 -4.25
C ILE A 146 -8.40 -11.95 -3.03
N ALA A 147 -8.83 -10.97 -2.25
CA ALA A 147 -9.50 -11.16 -0.99
C ALA A 147 -11.02 -10.93 -1.05
N THR A 148 -11.65 -11.12 -2.20
CA THR A 148 -13.10 -10.93 -2.33
C THR A 148 -13.89 -12.10 -1.72
N LYS A 149 -14.95 -11.84 -0.96
CA LYS A 149 -15.94 -12.84 -0.52
C LYS A 149 -16.66 -13.45 -1.73
N ARG A 150 -16.12 -14.51 -2.34
CA ARG A 150 -16.79 -15.25 -3.42
C ARG A 150 -17.41 -16.51 -2.83
N PHE A 151 -18.72 -16.49 -2.61
CA PHE A 151 -19.48 -17.63 -2.09
C PHE A 151 -19.80 -18.70 -3.14
N ASP A 152 -19.69 -18.39 -4.43
CA ASP A 152 -19.90 -19.35 -5.53
C ASP A 152 -18.81 -19.21 -6.60
N ALA A 153 -17.72 -19.95 -6.46
CA ALA A 153 -16.66 -20.04 -7.47
C ALA A 153 -17.12 -20.95 -8.62
N GLN A 154 -17.86 -20.39 -9.58
CA GLN A 154 -18.32 -21.10 -10.77
C GLN A 154 -17.23 -21.25 -11.84
N THR A 155 -16.19 -20.40 -11.84
CA THR A 155 -15.12 -20.46 -12.84
C THR A 155 -13.80 -21.01 -12.28
N GLY A 156 -12.95 -21.57 -13.16
CA GLY A 156 -11.62 -22.05 -12.78
C GLY A 156 -10.71 -20.96 -12.22
N ALA A 157 -10.84 -19.72 -12.73
CA ALA A 157 -10.08 -18.57 -12.25
C ALA A 157 -10.46 -18.17 -10.82
N ASP A 158 -11.75 -18.26 -10.46
CA ASP A 158 -12.19 -17.94 -9.09
C ASP A 158 -11.61 -18.91 -8.05
N ARG A 159 -11.48 -20.19 -8.42
CA ARG A 159 -10.88 -21.22 -7.57
C ARG A 159 -9.39 -20.99 -7.36
N GLU A 160 -8.70 -20.46 -8.36
CA GLU A 160 -7.28 -20.07 -8.26
C GLU A 160 -7.12 -18.94 -7.23
N VAL A 161 -7.93 -17.89 -7.34
CA VAL A 161 -7.90 -16.74 -6.42
C VAL A 161 -8.22 -17.17 -4.98
N GLN A 162 -9.21 -18.04 -4.78
CA GLN A 162 -9.48 -18.61 -3.45
C GLN A 162 -8.30 -19.39 -2.88
N ARG A 163 -7.56 -20.16 -3.70
CA ARG A 163 -6.36 -20.86 -3.25
C ARG A 163 -5.25 -19.90 -2.85
N ILE A 164 -5.06 -18.81 -3.59
CA ILE A 164 -4.11 -17.75 -3.24
C ILE A 164 -4.47 -17.12 -1.90
N LEU A 165 -5.75 -16.78 -1.69
CA LEU A 165 -6.23 -16.23 -0.42
C LEU A 165 -5.99 -17.20 0.74
N LEU A 166 -6.32 -18.49 0.58
CA LEU A 166 -6.07 -19.50 1.61
C LEU A 166 -4.58 -19.63 1.94
N GLU A 167 -3.71 -19.58 0.94
CA GLU A 167 -2.26 -19.63 1.16
C GLU A 167 -1.77 -18.38 1.90
N LEU A 168 -2.26 -17.19 1.54
CA LEU A 168 -1.97 -15.95 2.24
C LEU A 168 -2.36 -16.03 3.72
N LEU A 169 -3.56 -16.54 4.00
CA LEU A 169 -4.04 -16.77 5.36
C LEU A 169 -3.15 -17.75 6.14
N ASN A 170 -2.74 -18.86 5.50
CA ASN A 170 -1.84 -19.83 6.11
C ASN A 170 -0.48 -19.23 6.43
N GLN A 171 0.09 -18.40 5.54
CA GLN A 171 1.36 -17.71 5.80
C GLN A 171 1.24 -16.67 6.93
N MET A 172 0.11 -15.97 7.04
CA MET A 172 -0.15 -15.04 8.15
C MET A 172 -0.27 -15.73 9.52
N ASP A 173 -0.94 -16.87 9.57
CA ASP A 173 -1.07 -17.67 10.80
C ASP A 173 0.26 -18.34 11.16
N GLY A 174 1.00 -18.80 10.15
CA GLY A 174 2.26 -19.54 10.28
C GLY A 174 3.47 -18.71 10.69
N PHE A 175 3.33 -17.40 10.92
CA PHE A 175 4.40 -16.63 11.55
C PHE A 175 4.54 -17.01 13.02
N ASP A 176 5.71 -17.57 13.36
CA ASP A 176 6.18 -17.57 14.73
C ASP A 176 6.33 -16.13 15.20
N GLN A 177 5.80 -15.85 16.41
CA GLN A 177 5.82 -14.53 17.05
C GLN A 177 7.24 -13.94 17.19
N THR A 178 8.27 -14.76 17.01
CA THR A 178 9.69 -14.40 17.08
C THR A 178 10.18 -13.66 15.84
N THR A 179 9.48 -13.74 14.71
CA THR A 179 9.94 -13.11 13.46
C THR A 179 9.39 -11.69 13.37
N ASN A 180 10.27 -10.68 13.32
CA ASN A 180 9.91 -9.26 13.22
C ASN A 180 9.43 -8.89 11.81
N VAL A 181 8.39 -9.56 11.33
CA VAL A 181 7.75 -9.27 10.04
C VAL A 181 6.38 -8.67 10.32
N LYS A 182 6.11 -7.51 9.72
CA LYS A 182 4.83 -6.81 9.82
C LYS A 182 4.16 -6.77 8.46
N VAL A 183 2.85 -6.99 8.42
CA VAL A 183 2.07 -6.98 7.18
C VAL A 183 1.14 -5.78 7.16
N ILE A 184 1.21 -4.98 6.10
CA ILE A 184 0.28 -3.89 5.82
C ILE A 184 -0.50 -4.28 4.57
N MET A 185 -1.83 -4.27 4.65
CA MET A 185 -2.70 -4.46 3.50
C MET A 185 -3.50 -3.19 3.24
N ALA A 186 -3.67 -2.81 1.98
CA ALA A 186 -4.52 -1.70 1.59
C ALA A 186 -5.67 -2.18 0.71
N THR A 187 -6.87 -1.64 0.96
CA THR A 187 -8.07 -1.86 0.13
C THR A 187 -8.84 -0.58 -0.07
N ASN A 188 -9.51 -0.44 -1.21
CA ASN A 188 -10.52 0.60 -1.41
C ASN A 188 -11.93 0.12 -1.04
N ARG A 189 -12.13 -1.19 -0.92
CA ARG A 189 -13.43 -1.85 -0.71
C ARG A 189 -13.36 -2.79 0.49
N ALA A 190 -13.56 -2.25 1.69
CA ALA A 190 -13.57 -3.06 2.91
C ALA A 190 -14.81 -3.98 3.01
N ASP A 191 -15.90 -3.62 2.34
CA ASP A 191 -17.16 -4.35 2.29
C ASP A 191 -17.03 -5.72 1.60
N THR A 192 -16.18 -5.80 0.57
CA THR A 192 -15.99 -7.01 -0.24
C THR A 192 -14.97 -7.98 0.36
N LEU A 193 -14.21 -7.58 1.37
CA LEU A 193 -13.12 -8.38 1.95
C LEU A 193 -13.61 -9.60 2.72
N ASP A 194 -12.93 -10.73 2.55
CA ASP A 194 -13.18 -11.96 3.30
C ASP A 194 -13.08 -11.74 4.82
N PRO A 195 -14.10 -12.11 5.62
CA PRO A 195 -14.07 -11.90 7.07
C PRO A 195 -12.98 -12.74 7.76
N ALA A 196 -12.45 -13.78 7.12
CA ALA A 196 -11.36 -14.58 7.63
C ALA A 196 -10.06 -13.77 7.79
N LEU A 197 -9.81 -12.78 6.93
CA LEU A 197 -8.65 -11.87 7.06
C LEU A 197 -8.79 -10.96 8.29
N LEU A 198 -10.02 -10.61 8.65
CA LEU A 198 -10.36 -9.66 9.71
C LEU A 198 -10.38 -10.29 11.11
N ARG A 199 -10.05 -11.58 11.22
CA ARG A 199 -10.01 -12.28 12.51
C ARG A 199 -8.79 -11.85 13.34
N PRO A 200 -8.93 -11.77 14.67
CA PRO A 200 -7.80 -11.54 15.56
C PRO A 200 -6.67 -12.55 15.33
N GLY A 201 -5.43 -12.09 15.36
CA GLY A 201 -4.23 -12.88 15.03
C GLY A 201 -3.80 -12.77 13.56
N ARG A 202 -4.53 -12.02 12.73
CA ARG A 202 -4.18 -11.72 11.33
C ARG A 202 -4.09 -10.21 11.12
N LEU A 203 -5.21 -9.56 10.81
CA LEU A 203 -5.32 -8.10 10.69
C LEU A 203 -5.91 -7.52 11.98
N ASP A 204 -5.05 -7.31 12.97
CA ASP A 204 -5.44 -6.87 14.31
C ASP A 204 -5.87 -5.39 14.33
N ARG A 205 -5.26 -4.56 13.47
CA ARG A 205 -5.58 -3.13 13.38
C ARG A 205 -6.25 -2.83 12.04
N LYS A 206 -7.34 -2.09 12.10
CA LYS A 206 -8.09 -1.61 10.93
C LYS A 206 -8.15 -0.10 11.02
N ILE A 207 -7.54 0.57 10.05
CA ILE A 207 -7.37 2.01 10.05
C ILE A 207 -8.14 2.58 8.87
N GLU A 208 -9.13 3.40 9.19
CA GLU A 208 -9.97 4.05 8.21
C GLU A 208 -9.33 5.35 7.72
N PHE A 209 -9.30 5.51 6.41
CA PHE A 209 -8.90 6.73 5.72
C PHE A 209 -10.15 7.45 5.20
N PRO A 210 -10.73 8.38 5.98
CA PRO A 210 -11.85 9.16 5.51
C PRO A 210 -11.44 10.15 4.41
N GLN A 211 -12.42 10.80 3.79
CA GLN A 211 -12.13 11.97 2.97
C GLN A 211 -11.62 13.11 3.85
N PRO A 212 -10.69 13.95 3.35
CA PRO A 212 -10.09 15.00 4.15
C PRO A 212 -11.11 16.08 4.52
N ASP A 213 -11.19 16.42 5.82
CA ASP A 213 -11.95 17.57 6.31
C ASP A 213 -11.34 18.89 5.82
N ARG A 214 -12.07 20.01 5.90
CA ARG A 214 -11.56 21.34 5.50
C ARG A 214 -10.18 21.67 6.08
N ARG A 215 -9.94 21.36 7.36
CA ARG A 215 -8.63 21.57 8.01
C ARG A 215 -7.55 20.65 7.42
N GLN A 216 -7.88 19.39 7.17
CA GLN A 216 -6.95 18.43 6.57
C GLN A 216 -6.68 18.77 5.10
N LYS A 217 -7.69 19.21 4.34
CA LYS A 217 -7.59 19.72 2.97
C LYS A 217 -6.56 20.84 2.89
N ARG A 218 -6.58 21.80 3.82
CA ARG A 218 -5.53 22.84 3.92
C ARG A 218 -4.14 22.24 4.07
N MET A 219 -3.96 21.27 4.97
CA MET A 219 -2.67 20.61 5.17
C MET A 219 -2.22 19.80 3.94
N VAL A 220 -3.14 19.19 3.21
CA VAL A 220 -2.86 18.46 1.96
C VAL A 220 -2.40 19.43 0.88
N PHE A 221 -3.06 20.58 0.72
CA PHE A 221 -2.60 21.63 -0.20
C PHE A 221 -1.21 22.12 0.17
N GLN A 222 -0.96 22.43 1.45
CA GLN A 222 0.35 22.86 1.93
C GLN A 222 1.45 21.81 1.68
N ALA A 223 1.15 20.52 1.91
CA ALA A 223 2.09 19.44 1.65
C ALA A 223 2.38 19.31 0.14
N ALA A 224 1.34 19.35 -0.70
CA ALA A 224 1.48 19.23 -2.15
C ALA A 224 2.22 20.42 -2.78
N THR A 225 2.08 21.63 -2.23
CA THR A 225 2.73 22.83 -2.74
C THR A 225 4.07 23.13 -2.08
N SER A 226 4.48 22.38 -1.06
CA SER A 226 5.72 22.62 -0.29
C SER A 226 6.99 22.69 -1.15
N LYS A 227 7.02 21.99 -2.29
CA LYS A 227 8.13 21.95 -3.24
C LYS A 227 7.95 22.90 -4.44
N MET A 228 6.79 23.58 -4.54
CA MET A 228 6.44 24.45 -5.66
C MET A 228 6.76 25.90 -5.34
N ASN A 229 7.17 26.66 -6.37
CA ASN A 229 7.35 28.10 -6.25
C ASN A 229 6.02 28.81 -6.54
N LEU A 230 5.34 29.24 -5.47
CA LEU A 230 4.04 29.90 -5.53
C LEU A 230 4.21 31.42 -5.50
N SER A 231 3.32 32.14 -6.18
CA SER A 231 3.22 33.60 -6.05
C SER A 231 2.71 33.98 -4.66
N ASP A 232 3.19 35.10 -4.11
CA ASP A 232 2.66 35.69 -2.87
C ASP A 232 1.17 36.08 -2.99
N GLU A 233 0.68 36.26 -4.22
CA GLU A 233 -0.73 36.54 -4.50
C GLU A 233 -1.63 35.30 -4.37
N LEU A 234 -1.06 34.10 -4.20
CA LEU A 234 -1.80 32.85 -4.18
C LEU A 234 -2.24 32.48 -2.77
N ASP A 235 -3.53 32.69 -2.47
CA ASP A 235 -4.13 32.21 -1.23
C ASP A 235 -4.71 30.79 -1.41
N LEU A 236 -4.13 29.82 -0.70
CA LEU A 236 -4.63 28.45 -0.67
C LEU A 236 -5.97 28.33 0.07
N GLU A 237 -6.31 29.27 0.95
CA GLU A 237 -7.57 29.25 1.70
C GLU A 237 -8.79 29.34 0.79
N ASP A 238 -8.70 30.10 -0.30
CA ASP A 238 -9.78 30.24 -1.28
C ASP A 238 -10.18 28.88 -1.87
N TYR A 239 -9.20 28.03 -2.19
CA TYR A 239 -9.43 26.70 -2.76
C TYR A 239 -9.89 25.69 -1.71
N VAL A 240 -9.44 25.85 -0.46
CA VAL A 240 -9.86 25.02 0.67
C VAL A 240 -11.33 25.27 1.01
N ASN A 241 -11.78 26.53 0.94
CA ASN A 241 -13.14 26.97 1.28
C ASN A 241 -14.20 26.58 0.23
N ARG A 242 -13.79 26.16 -0.98
CA ARG A 242 -14.73 25.67 -2.01
C ARG A 242 -15.45 24.41 -1.53
N SER A 243 -16.76 24.37 -1.78
CA SER A 243 -17.69 23.34 -1.28
C SER A 243 -17.52 21.97 -1.94
N GLU A 244 -16.80 21.90 -3.05
CA GLU A 244 -16.57 20.65 -3.74
C GLU A 244 -15.69 19.72 -2.91
N LYS A 245 -16.14 18.46 -2.80
CA LYS A 245 -15.34 17.38 -2.25
C LYS A 245 -14.17 17.16 -3.20
N VAL A 246 -12.94 17.19 -2.73
CA VAL A 246 -11.73 16.97 -3.54
C VAL A 246 -10.88 15.95 -2.79
N SER A 247 -10.47 14.86 -3.44
CA SER A 247 -9.60 13.85 -2.83
C SER A 247 -8.16 14.35 -2.72
N CYS A 248 -7.31 13.68 -1.94
CA CYS A 248 -5.89 14.08 -1.86
C CYS A 248 -5.19 13.89 -3.21
N ALA A 249 -5.57 12.86 -3.97
CA ALA A 249 -5.08 12.65 -5.34
C ALA A 249 -5.52 13.76 -6.30
N ASP A 250 -6.76 14.25 -6.18
CA ASP A 250 -7.24 15.39 -6.97
C ASP A 250 -6.46 16.66 -6.63
N VAL A 251 -6.20 16.93 -5.34
CA VAL A 251 -5.38 18.08 -4.92
C VAL A 251 -3.98 18.01 -5.52
N ALA A 252 -3.33 16.84 -5.46
CA ALA A 252 -2.02 16.63 -6.07
C ALA A 252 -2.06 16.86 -7.60
N SER A 253 -3.11 16.38 -8.26
CA SER A 253 -3.31 16.57 -9.71
C SER A 253 -3.53 18.03 -10.08
N ILE A 254 -4.31 18.78 -9.29
CA ILE A 254 -4.52 20.22 -9.45
C ILE A 254 -3.20 20.97 -9.33
N CYS A 255 -2.39 20.66 -8.29
CA CYS A 255 -1.10 21.30 -8.10
C CYS A 255 -0.14 20.99 -9.26
N ALA A 256 -0.08 19.74 -9.70
CA ALA A 256 0.75 19.32 -10.82
C ALA A 256 0.34 19.99 -12.14
N GLU A 257 -0.96 20.10 -12.40
CA GLU A 257 -1.49 20.76 -13.59
C GLU A 257 -1.23 22.28 -13.56
N ALA A 258 -1.40 22.92 -12.41
CA ALA A 258 -1.08 24.34 -12.24
C ALA A 258 0.42 24.60 -12.49
N GLY A 259 1.30 23.75 -11.95
CA GLY A 259 2.73 23.79 -12.22
C GLY A 259 3.05 23.60 -13.70
N LEU A 260 2.42 22.64 -14.38
CA LEU A 260 2.61 22.40 -15.80
C LEU A 260 2.17 23.60 -16.65
N GLN A 261 1.08 24.28 -16.27
CA GLN A 261 0.62 25.47 -16.97
C GLN A 261 1.62 26.63 -16.84
N ALA A 262 2.20 26.84 -15.65
CA ALA A 262 3.26 27.82 -15.45
C ALA A 262 4.50 27.48 -16.31
N VAL A 263 4.91 26.21 -16.36
CA VAL A 263 6.03 25.75 -17.20
C VAL A 263 5.75 25.97 -18.68
N ARG A 264 4.54 25.67 -19.18
CA ARG A 264 4.16 25.91 -20.59
C ARG A 264 4.25 27.38 -20.99
N GLU A 265 3.99 28.28 -20.06
CA GLU A 265 4.10 29.72 -20.26
C GLU A 265 5.51 30.26 -19.97
N ASN A 266 6.51 29.38 -19.77
CA ASN A 266 7.89 29.70 -19.42
C ASN A 266 8.02 30.57 -18.15
N ARG A 267 7.16 30.31 -17.15
CA ARG A 267 7.18 30.99 -15.85
C ARG A 267 7.79 30.11 -14.77
N TYR A 268 8.56 30.72 -13.87
CA TYR A 268 9.18 30.06 -12.71
C TYR A 268 8.30 30.12 -11.45
N VAL A 269 7.15 30.79 -11.53
CA VAL A 269 6.22 31.02 -10.42
C VAL A 269 4.81 30.65 -10.88
N VAL A 270 4.11 29.89 -10.05
CA VAL A 270 2.71 29.52 -10.29
C VAL A 270 1.80 30.68 -9.85
N LEU A 271 0.93 31.13 -10.75
CA LEU A 271 0.00 32.23 -10.50
C LEU A 271 -1.40 31.71 -10.11
N PRO A 272 -2.23 32.53 -9.45
CA PRO A 272 -3.62 32.18 -9.14
C PRO A 272 -4.44 31.73 -10.37
N LYS A 273 -4.16 32.33 -11.54
CA LYS A 273 -4.82 31.97 -12.82
C LYS A 273 -4.55 30.52 -13.24
N ASP A 274 -3.39 29.97 -12.90
CA ASP A 274 -3.03 28.59 -13.24
C ASP A 274 -3.78 27.60 -12.35
N PHE A 275 -3.81 27.89 -11.04
CA PHE A 275 -4.57 27.11 -10.07
C PHE A 275 -6.07 27.15 -10.39
N ASP A 276 -6.63 28.29 -10.77
CA ASP A 276 -8.05 28.37 -11.16
C ASP A 276 -8.37 27.54 -12.39
N LYS A 277 -7.51 27.55 -13.41
CA LYS A 277 -7.68 26.72 -14.61
C LYS A 277 -7.59 25.22 -14.26
N ALA A 278 -6.56 24.83 -13.51
CA ALA A 278 -6.34 23.46 -13.08
C ALA A 278 -7.51 22.95 -12.21
N TYR A 279 -7.95 23.77 -11.26
CA TYR A 279 -9.06 23.44 -10.38
C TYR A 279 -10.37 23.24 -11.17
N LYS A 280 -10.71 24.14 -12.09
CA LYS A 280 -11.90 23.99 -12.96
C LYS A 280 -11.83 22.72 -13.82
N ARG A 281 -10.63 22.38 -14.33
CA ARG A 281 -10.43 21.19 -15.16
C ARG A 281 -10.57 19.91 -14.34
N ALA A 282 -10.02 19.85 -13.13
CA ALA A 282 -10.17 18.71 -12.24
C ALA A 282 -11.64 18.46 -11.86
N VAL A 283 -12.38 19.52 -11.53
CA VAL A 283 -13.81 19.43 -11.20
C VAL A 283 -14.63 18.99 -12.40
N SER A 284 -14.42 19.60 -13.57
CA SER A 284 -15.14 19.27 -14.80
C SER A 284 -14.87 17.83 -15.27
N ASN A 285 -13.63 17.34 -15.15
CA ASN A 285 -13.31 15.95 -15.46
C ASN A 285 -14.09 14.99 -14.55
N ARG A 286 -14.22 15.31 -13.26
CA ARG A 286 -14.98 14.47 -12.34
C ARG A 286 -16.49 14.49 -12.61
N GLU A 287 -17.04 15.65 -12.98
CA GLU A 287 -18.44 15.74 -13.40
C GLU A 287 -18.71 14.91 -14.66
N LYS A 288 -17.79 14.94 -15.63
CA LYS A 288 -17.87 14.10 -16.84
C LYS A 288 -17.76 12.62 -16.53
N GLU A 289 -16.90 12.24 -15.58
CA GLU A 289 -16.75 10.86 -15.13
C GLU A 289 -18.02 10.37 -14.42
N LEU A 290 -18.60 11.16 -13.51
CA LEU A 290 -19.89 10.88 -12.87
C LEU A 290 -21.03 10.74 -13.88
N LEU A 291 -21.07 11.59 -14.92
CA LEU A 291 -22.06 11.49 -16.00
C LEU A 291 -21.85 10.24 -16.86
N PHE A 292 -20.61 9.83 -17.11
CA PHE A 292 -20.29 8.63 -17.89
C PHE A 292 -20.69 7.34 -17.17
N TYR A 293 -20.58 7.29 -15.84
CA TYR A 293 -21.02 6.14 -15.03
C TYR A 293 -22.52 6.13 -14.69
N SER A 294 -23.26 7.18 -15.07
CA SER A 294 -24.71 7.31 -14.84
C SER A 294 -25.56 6.92 -16.05
N ILE A 295 -24.95 6.41 -17.13
CA ILE A 295 -25.60 5.87 -18.34
C ILE A 295 -25.38 4.36 -18.37
#